data_AF-A0A3E0Q0D1-F1
#
_entry.id   AF-A0A3E0Q0D1-F1
#
_cell.length_a   1.000
_cell.length_b   1.000
_cell.length_c   1.000
_cell.angle_alpha   90.00
_cell.angle_beta   90.00
_cell.angle_gamma   90.00
#
_symmetry.space_group_name_H-M   'P 1'
#
loop_
_entity.id
_entity.type
_entity.pdbx_description
1 polymer ?
#
loop_
_entity_poly.entity_id
_entity_poly.type
_entity_poly.pdbx_seq_one_letter_code
_entity_poly.pdbx_strand_id
1 'polypeptide(L)'
;GESEEDFLARCEAEAAKAADAEMAKLKDKYKARIDRVKDQISKAEARVIELGSKADAKKQEEILTGVGDLLGGLLGGRRSSSTLGRAASRRTATRSAEARAEAAEQSLEDKAAALQELEYELEDDVAAIAAKYEDVATESEPVEIGLEASDVRVAEVKAVWIPV
;
A
#
# COMPACT_ATOMS: atom_id res chain seq x y z
N GLY A 1 -19.43 -28.57 25.37
CA GLY A 1 -18.22 -27.79 25.13
C GLY A 1 -17.46 -28.44 24.01
N GLU A 2 -16.83 -27.64 23.17
CA GLU A 2 -15.81 -28.13 22.22
C GLU A 2 -14.48 -28.37 22.95
N SER A 3 -13.55 -29.08 22.32
CA SER A 3 -12.19 -29.20 22.85
C SER A 3 -11.43 -27.89 22.68
N GLU A 4 -10.38 -27.67 23.48
CA GLU A 4 -9.50 -26.50 23.35
C GLU A 4 -8.88 -26.41 21.95
N GLU A 5 -8.48 -27.55 21.39
CA GLU A 5 -7.93 -27.66 20.04
C GLU A 5 -8.96 -27.24 18.96
N ASP A 6 -10.22 -27.68 19.09
CA ASP A 6 -11.29 -27.28 18.17
C ASP A 6 -11.62 -25.78 18.27
N PHE A 7 -11.54 -25.21 19.48
CA PHE A 7 -11.75 -23.78 19.70
C PHE A 7 -10.64 -22.94 19.04
N LEU A 8 -9.37 -23.31 19.27
CA LEU A 8 -8.22 -22.62 18.68
C LEU A 8 -8.27 -22.67 17.15
N ALA A 9 -8.55 -23.85 16.57
CA ALA A 9 -8.69 -24.01 15.12
C ALA A 9 -9.80 -23.12 14.53
N ARG A 10 -10.90 -22.92 15.27
CA ARG A 10 -11.97 -21.98 14.85
C ARG A 10 -11.53 -20.53 14.94
N CYS A 11 -10.83 -20.14 15.99
CA CYS A 11 -10.28 -18.79 16.15
C CYS A 11 -9.29 -18.45 15.03
N GLU A 12 -8.36 -19.35 14.73
CA GLU A 12 -7.41 -19.22 13.60
C GLU A 12 -8.14 -19.07 12.26
N ALA A 13 -9.18 -19.88 12.02
CA ALA A 13 -9.96 -19.81 10.78
C ALA A 13 -10.70 -18.48 10.61
N GLU A 14 -11.26 -17.92 11.70
CA GLU A 14 -11.91 -16.61 11.65
C GLU A 14 -10.91 -15.46 11.53
N ALA A 15 -9.76 -15.55 12.21
CA ALA A 15 -8.66 -14.59 12.06
C ALA A 15 -8.15 -14.55 10.61
N ALA A 16 -7.97 -15.72 9.98
CA ALA A 16 -7.56 -15.82 8.57
C ALA A 16 -8.59 -15.17 7.62
N LYS A 17 -9.89 -15.40 7.83
CA LYS A 17 -10.96 -14.75 7.03
C LYS A 17 -10.95 -13.23 7.18
N ALA A 18 -10.71 -12.74 8.40
CA ALA A 18 -10.61 -11.31 8.65
C ALA A 18 -9.37 -10.71 7.96
N ALA A 19 -8.23 -11.40 8.01
CA ALA A 19 -7.02 -11.03 7.31
C ALA A 19 -7.24 -10.94 5.79
N ASP A 20 -7.85 -11.96 5.20
CA ASP A 20 -8.18 -11.98 3.77
C ASP A 20 -9.11 -10.82 3.37
N ALA A 21 -10.12 -10.53 4.20
CA ALA A 21 -11.05 -9.44 3.94
C ALA A 21 -10.38 -8.05 4.03
N GLU A 22 -9.46 -7.87 4.97
CA GLU A 22 -8.68 -6.63 5.12
C GLU A 22 -7.68 -6.47 3.96
N MET A 23 -6.99 -7.54 3.58
CA MET A 23 -6.11 -7.59 2.40
C MET A 23 -6.85 -7.28 1.10
N ALA A 24 -8.06 -7.82 0.91
CA ALA A 24 -8.87 -7.53 -0.27
C ALA A 24 -9.21 -6.03 -0.37
N LYS A 25 -9.62 -5.41 0.75
CA LYS A 25 -9.88 -3.96 0.81
C LYS A 25 -8.64 -3.14 0.53
N LEU A 26 -7.49 -3.55 1.07
CA LEU A 26 -6.21 -2.90 0.82
C LEU A 26 -5.87 -2.93 -0.67
N LYS A 27 -5.96 -4.11 -1.28
CA LYS A 27 -5.72 -4.30 -2.71
C LYS A 27 -6.62 -3.42 -3.57
N ASP A 28 -7.91 -3.36 -3.27
CA ASP A 28 -8.86 -2.53 -4.02
C ASP A 28 -8.53 -1.03 -3.90
N LYS A 29 -8.20 -0.57 -2.68
CA LYS A 29 -7.79 0.82 -2.41
C LYS A 29 -6.55 1.19 -3.22
N TYR A 30 -5.49 0.37 -3.16
CA TYR A 30 -4.24 0.65 -3.85
C TYR A 30 -4.36 0.50 -5.35
N LYS A 31 -5.08 -0.53 -5.84
CA LYS A 31 -5.37 -0.67 -7.27
C LYS A 31 -5.99 0.59 -7.85
N ALA A 32 -7.01 1.14 -7.20
CA ALA A 32 -7.67 2.37 -7.66
C ALA A 32 -6.72 3.58 -7.68
N ARG A 33 -5.81 3.68 -6.70
CA ARG A 33 -4.80 4.77 -6.64
C ARG A 33 -3.71 4.59 -7.70
N ILE A 34 -3.16 3.39 -7.84
CA ILE A 34 -2.16 3.03 -8.87
C ILE A 34 -2.72 3.30 -10.25
N ASP A 35 -3.91 2.78 -10.56
CA ASP A 35 -4.54 2.94 -11.87
C ASP A 35 -4.73 4.44 -12.20
N ARG A 36 -5.15 5.24 -11.21
CA ARG A 36 -5.25 6.70 -11.37
C ARG A 36 -3.89 7.36 -11.65
N VAL A 37 -2.82 6.97 -10.96
CA VAL A 37 -1.49 7.56 -11.18
C VAL A 37 -0.94 7.14 -12.55
N LYS A 38 -1.11 5.87 -12.94
CA LYS A 38 -0.76 5.37 -14.27
C LYS A 38 -1.47 6.13 -15.39
N ASP A 39 -2.77 6.38 -15.25
CA ASP A 39 -3.52 7.23 -16.20
C ASP A 39 -2.95 8.65 -16.29
N GLN A 40 -2.47 9.21 -15.18
CA GLN A 40 -1.85 10.53 -15.18
C GLN A 40 -0.44 10.52 -15.80
N ILE A 41 0.33 9.45 -15.59
CA ILE A 41 1.63 9.22 -16.23
C ILE A 41 1.43 9.17 -17.74
N SER A 42 0.51 8.35 -18.25
CA SER A 42 0.25 8.26 -19.69
C SER A 42 -0.16 9.60 -20.31
N LYS A 43 -0.92 10.43 -19.58
CA LYS A 43 -1.27 11.79 -20.02
C LYS A 43 -0.07 12.73 -20.01
N ALA A 44 0.80 12.63 -19.01
CA ALA A 44 2.03 13.42 -18.94
C ALA A 44 3.02 13.02 -20.04
N GLU A 45 3.18 11.73 -20.33
CA GLU A 45 3.96 11.22 -21.46
C GLU A 45 3.46 11.75 -22.79
N ALA A 46 2.15 11.66 -23.04
CA ALA A 46 1.54 12.22 -24.25
C ALA A 46 1.84 13.72 -24.38
N ARG A 47 1.85 14.45 -23.26
CA ARG A 47 2.17 15.88 -23.22
C ARG A 47 3.65 16.17 -23.52
N VAL A 48 4.57 15.35 -23.00
CA VAL A 48 6.01 15.42 -23.30
C VAL A 48 6.24 15.21 -24.80
N ILE A 49 5.62 14.17 -25.38
CA ILE A 49 5.68 13.86 -26.81
C ILE A 49 5.11 15.02 -27.65
N GLU A 50 3.94 15.55 -27.29
CA GLU A 50 3.27 16.67 -27.99
C GLU A 50 4.16 17.91 -28.06
N LEU A 51 4.88 18.21 -26.98
CA LEU A 51 5.76 19.38 -26.90
C LEU A 51 7.07 19.21 -27.66
N GLY A 52 7.31 18.04 -28.26
CA GLY A 52 8.51 17.74 -29.02
C GLY A 52 9.78 17.89 -28.17
N SER A 53 9.65 17.72 -26.84
CA SER A 53 10.83 17.66 -26.00
C SER A 53 11.63 16.45 -26.46
N LYS A 54 12.94 16.64 -26.63
CA LYS A 54 13.85 15.52 -26.83
C LYS A 54 14.06 14.85 -25.47
N ALA A 55 13.00 14.30 -24.90
CA ALA A 55 13.17 13.29 -23.88
C ALA A 55 13.93 12.17 -24.59
N ASP A 56 15.20 11.98 -24.23
CA ASP A 56 16.01 10.87 -24.73
C ASP A 56 15.14 9.62 -24.63
N ALA A 57 14.87 8.95 -25.76
CA ALA A 57 14.01 7.76 -25.77
C ALA A 57 14.49 6.71 -24.74
N LYS A 58 15.79 6.72 -24.41
CA LYS A 58 16.40 5.97 -23.31
C LYS A 58 15.90 6.35 -21.91
N LYS A 59 15.72 7.64 -21.60
CA LYS A 59 15.15 8.08 -20.31
C LYS A 59 13.69 7.64 -20.15
N GLN A 60 12.91 7.69 -21.23
CA GLN A 60 11.52 7.21 -21.21
C GLN A 60 11.47 5.69 -20.98
N GLU A 61 12.35 4.94 -21.62
CA GLU A 61 12.48 3.49 -21.41
C GLU A 61 12.98 3.17 -19.99
N GLU A 62 13.95 3.92 -19.45
CA GLU A 62 14.44 3.78 -18.06
C GLU A 62 13.40 4.13 -17.00
N ILE A 63 12.53 5.13 -17.22
CA ILE A 63 11.41 5.43 -16.29
C ILE A 63 10.39 4.27 -16.29
N LEU A 64 10.15 3.64 -17.44
CA LEU A 64 9.20 2.54 -17.57
C LEU A 64 9.78 1.19 -17.11
N THR A 65 11.09 0.99 -17.26
CA THR A 65 11.79 -0.27 -16.94
C THR A 65 12.51 -0.22 -15.59
N GLY A 66 12.75 0.97 -15.03
CA GLY A 66 13.48 1.24 -13.80
C GLY A 66 12.61 1.47 -12.56
N VAL A 67 11.33 1.06 -12.59
CA VAL A 67 10.44 1.02 -11.41
C VAL A 67 10.90 -0.04 -10.38
N GLY A 68 12.06 -0.67 -10.58
CA GLY A 68 12.54 -1.78 -9.74
C GLY A 68 13.84 -1.58 -8.99
N ASP A 69 14.64 -0.52 -9.21
CA ASP A 69 15.98 -0.49 -8.62
C ASP A 69 16.37 0.86 -7.99
N LEU A 70 16.47 0.78 -6.67
CA LEU A 70 17.44 1.49 -5.83
C LEU A 70 17.29 3.00 -5.70
N LEU A 71 16.71 3.37 -4.55
CA LEU A 71 17.18 4.42 -3.64
C LEU A 71 17.88 5.60 -4.32
N GLY A 72 17.11 6.68 -4.45
CA GLY A 72 17.54 8.01 -4.85
C GLY A 72 18.83 8.43 -4.14
N GLY A 73 19.93 8.31 -4.88
CA GLY A 73 21.25 8.76 -4.49
C GLY A 73 21.77 9.85 -5.44
N LEU A 74 20.95 10.83 -5.82
CA LEU A 74 21.47 12.03 -6.50
C LEU A 74 20.62 13.29 -6.30
N LEU A 75 20.28 13.58 -5.04
CA LEU A 75 20.19 14.98 -4.62
C LEU A 75 21.61 15.57 -4.61
N GLY A 76 22.10 16.01 -5.77
CA GLY A 76 23.45 16.56 -5.85
C GLY A 76 23.75 17.28 -7.16
N GLY A 77 23.44 18.58 -7.24
CA GLY A 77 23.97 19.38 -8.36
C GLY A 77 23.40 20.78 -8.54
N ARG A 78 23.74 21.72 -7.63
CA ARG A 78 23.46 23.15 -7.77
C ARG A 78 24.54 23.86 -8.61
N ARG A 79 24.12 24.57 -9.68
CA ARG A 79 24.66 25.80 -10.34
C ARG A 79 26.06 25.79 -10.99
N SER A 80 26.17 26.32 -12.22
CA SER A 80 26.74 27.66 -12.54
C SER A 80 26.84 27.98 -14.06
N SER A 81 26.87 29.27 -14.39
CA SER A 81 26.91 30.01 -15.68
C SER A 81 28.14 29.71 -16.57
N SER A 82 28.32 30.09 -17.84
CA SER A 82 27.93 31.21 -18.74
C SER A 82 28.32 30.78 -20.19
N THR A 83 27.83 31.33 -21.33
CA THR A 83 28.17 32.64 -21.93
C THR A 83 27.21 33.02 -23.10
N LEU A 84 27.08 34.34 -23.29
CA LEU A 84 26.27 35.06 -24.27
C LEU A 84 26.77 34.97 -25.73
N GLY A 85 25.82 34.96 -26.68
CA GLY A 85 26.02 35.20 -28.12
C GLY A 85 24.71 35.55 -28.84
N ARG A 86 24.69 36.73 -29.46
CA ARG A 86 23.59 37.43 -30.17
C ARG A 86 22.55 36.56 -30.91
N ALA A 87 21.26 36.87 -30.73
CA ALA A 87 20.26 37.11 -31.79
C ALA A 87 18.90 37.48 -31.17
N ALA A 88 18.43 38.70 -31.44
CA ALA A 88 17.18 39.27 -30.94
C ALA A 88 15.96 38.88 -31.81
N SER A 89 14.76 39.00 -31.22
CA SER A 89 13.44 39.06 -31.86
C SER A 89 12.68 37.77 -32.24
N ARG A 90 13.17 36.56 -31.91
CA ARG A 90 12.33 35.33 -31.89
C ARG A 90 12.42 34.49 -30.60
N ARG A 91 13.23 34.91 -29.63
CA ARG A 91 13.61 34.14 -28.42
C ARG A 91 12.58 34.07 -27.29
N THR A 92 11.60 34.97 -27.21
CA THR A 92 10.54 34.87 -26.18
C THR A 92 9.57 33.72 -26.51
N ALA A 93 9.32 33.51 -27.80
CA ALA A 93 8.70 32.32 -28.41
C ALA A 93 9.29 30.99 -27.91
N THR A 94 10.61 30.87 -28.13
CA THR A 94 11.37 29.62 -28.00
C THR A 94 11.73 29.28 -26.55
N ARG A 95 12.12 30.27 -25.72
CA ARG A 95 12.30 30.03 -24.27
C ARG A 95 11.03 29.54 -23.59
N SER A 96 9.88 30.00 -24.07
CA SER A 96 8.57 29.60 -23.55
C SER A 96 8.17 28.19 -23.97
N ALA A 97 8.61 27.71 -25.14
CA ALA A 97 8.38 26.33 -25.59
C ALA A 97 9.28 25.34 -24.84
N GLU A 98 10.58 25.68 -24.69
CA GLU A 98 11.55 24.87 -23.94
C GLU A 98 11.19 24.76 -22.45
N ALA A 99 10.79 25.86 -21.81
CA ALA A 99 10.31 25.83 -20.42
C ALA A 99 9.02 25.00 -20.24
N ARG A 100 8.15 24.94 -21.26
CA ARG A 100 6.94 24.09 -21.22
C ARG A 100 7.30 22.61 -21.36
N ALA A 101 8.28 22.29 -22.21
CA ALA A 101 8.79 20.94 -22.37
C ALA A 101 9.44 20.43 -21.07
N GLU A 102 10.31 21.24 -20.46
CA GLU A 102 10.94 20.92 -19.17
C GLU A 102 9.90 20.73 -18.05
N ALA A 103 8.88 21.60 -17.98
CA ALA A 103 7.80 21.43 -17.00
C ALA A 103 6.95 20.16 -17.23
N ALA A 104 6.79 19.72 -18.48
CA ALA A 104 6.08 18.47 -18.78
C ALA A 104 6.91 17.25 -18.39
N GLU A 105 8.23 17.27 -18.62
CA GLU A 105 9.17 16.24 -18.17
C GLU A 105 9.20 16.14 -16.64
N GLN A 106 9.34 17.27 -15.94
CA GLN A 106 9.27 17.30 -14.48
C GLN A 106 7.94 16.74 -13.97
N SER A 107 6.83 17.11 -14.60
CA SER A 107 5.53 16.58 -14.20
C SER A 107 5.39 15.07 -14.42
N LEU A 108 6.08 14.50 -15.40
CA LEU A 108 6.14 13.05 -15.61
C LEU A 108 6.98 12.38 -14.52
N GLU A 109 8.18 12.91 -14.23
CA GLU A 109 9.05 12.41 -13.16
C GLU A 109 8.35 12.46 -11.80
N ASP A 110 7.67 13.57 -11.46
CA ASP A 110 6.93 13.71 -10.21
C ASP A 110 5.83 12.63 -10.06
N LYS A 111 5.19 12.26 -11.17
CA LYS A 111 4.13 11.24 -11.18
C LYS A 111 4.71 9.83 -11.07
N ALA A 112 5.86 9.58 -11.70
CA ALA A 112 6.58 8.32 -11.56
C ALA A 112 7.05 8.13 -10.10
N ALA A 113 7.62 9.17 -9.49
CA ALA A 113 7.98 9.16 -8.07
C ALA A 113 6.77 8.92 -7.16
N ALA A 114 5.63 9.56 -7.46
CA ALA A 114 4.39 9.33 -6.71
C ALA A 114 3.83 7.90 -6.87
N LEU A 115 4.08 7.23 -8.01
CA LEU A 115 3.73 5.82 -8.18
C LEU A 115 4.61 4.94 -7.30
N GLN A 116 5.92 5.18 -7.28
CA GLN A 116 6.88 4.44 -6.48
C GLN A 116 6.59 4.58 -4.98
N GLU A 117 6.32 5.79 -4.49
CA GLU A 117 5.95 6.03 -3.10
C GLU A 117 4.70 5.22 -2.71
N LEU A 118 3.75 5.09 -3.63
CA LEU A 118 2.52 4.36 -3.41
C LEU A 118 2.72 2.84 -3.39
N GLU A 119 3.76 2.33 -4.07
CA GLU A 119 4.18 0.94 -4.00
C GLU A 119 4.85 0.64 -2.65
N TYR A 120 5.68 1.56 -2.13
CA TYR A 120 6.22 1.45 -0.77
C TYR A 120 5.14 1.51 0.32
N GLU A 121 4.19 2.43 0.22
CA GLU A 121 3.06 2.53 1.16
C GLU A 121 2.23 1.22 1.16
N LEU A 122 2.08 0.57 -0.01
CA LEU A 122 1.43 -0.73 -0.12
C LEU A 122 2.22 -1.84 0.57
N GLU A 123 3.53 -1.90 0.39
CA GLU A 123 4.39 -2.90 1.05
C GLU A 123 4.32 -2.77 2.57
N ASP A 124 4.41 -1.54 3.09
CA ASP A 124 4.31 -1.24 4.52
C ASP A 124 2.92 -1.62 5.07
N ASP A 125 1.84 -1.27 4.37
CA ASP A 125 0.48 -1.62 4.80
C ASP A 125 0.24 -3.14 4.80
N VAL A 126 0.80 -3.87 3.81
CA VAL A 126 0.73 -5.34 3.77
C VAL A 126 1.48 -5.95 4.97
N ALA A 127 2.67 -5.45 5.27
CA ALA A 127 3.45 -5.91 6.42
C ALA A 127 2.73 -5.62 7.75
N ALA A 128 2.10 -4.45 7.89
CA ALA A 128 1.31 -4.09 9.07
C ALA A 128 0.10 -5.01 9.27
N ILE A 129 -0.61 -5.37 8.20
CA ILE A 129 -1.70 -6.34 8.27
C ILE A 129 -1.16 -7.71 8.70
N ALA A 130 -0.06 -8.19 8.11
CA ALA A 130 0.52 -9.47 8.46
C ALA A 130 0.86 -9.55 9.96
N ALA A 131 1.57 -8.54 10.48
CA ALA A 131 1.93 -8.48 11.90
C ALA A 131 0.69 -8.46 12.82
N LYS A 132 -0.33 -7.67 12.48
CA LYS A 132 -1.59 -7.59 13.24
C LYS A 132 -2.27 -8.94 13.39
N TYR A 133 -2.30 -9.76 12.33
CA TYR A 133 -2.98 -11.05 12.38
C TYR A 133 -2.13 -12.18 12.98
N GLU A 134 -0.80 -12.04 13.00
CA GLU A 134 0.09 -12.91 13.77
C GLU A 134 -0.13 -12.72 15.28
N ASP A 135 -0.30 -11.47 15.73
CA ASP A 135 -0.61 -11.16 17.15
C ASP A 135 -1.98 -11.74 17.55
N VAL A 136 -3.02 -11.52 16.73
CA VAL A 136 -4.39 -12.02 16.99
C VAL A 136 -4.46 -13.54 17.06
N ALA A 137 -3.65 -14.25 16.27
CA ALA A 137 -3.62 -15.71 16.30
C ALA A 137 -2.98 -16.27 17.58
N THR A 138 -2.16 -15.47 18.29
CA THR A 138 -1.38 -15.93 19.44
C THR A 138 -2.04 -15.60 20.78
N GLU A 139 -2.97 -14.64 20.84
CA GLU A 139 -3.72 -14.32 22.06
C GLU A 139 -4.92 -15.26 22.28
N SER A 140 -4.79 -16.23 23.19
CA SER A 140 -5.93 -16.96 23.75
C SER A 140 -5.85 -17.05 25.28
N GLU A 141 -6.89 -16.59 25.97
CA GLU A 141 -7.01 -16.70 27.43
C GLU A 141 -8.11 -17.71 27.81
N PRO A 142 -7.80 -18.73 28.63
CA PRO A 142 -8.80 -19.63 29.15
C PRO A 142 -9.68 -18.91 30.19
N VAL A 143 -10.99 -18.88 29.93
CA VAL A 143 -11.98 -18.40 30.90
C VAL A 143 -12.64 -19.60 31.56
N GLU A 144 -12.38 -19.79 32.87
CA GLU A 144 -13.11 -20.79 33.65
C GLU A 144 -14.55 -20.32 33.86
N ILE A 145 -15.49 -21.00 33.20
CA ILE A 145 -16.92 -20.85 33.48
C ILE A 145 -17.26 -21.76 34.66
N GLY A 146 -17.29 -21.18 35.86
CA GLY A 146 -17.78 -21.87 37.04
C GLY A 146 -19.28 -22.17 36.92
N LEU A 147 -19.71 -23.35 37.34
CA LEU A 147 -21.13 -23.67 37.47
C LEU A 147 -21.73 -22.85 38.62
N GLU A 148 -22.76 -22.05 38.35
CA GLU A 148 -23.51 -21.38 39.40
C GLU A 148 -24.58 -22.34 39.98
N ALA A 149 -25.00 -22.12 41.22
CA ALA A 149 -26.08 -22.91 41.83
C ALA A 149 -27.40 -22.84 41.03
N SER A 150 -27.59 -21.78 40.25
CA SER A 150 -28.65 -21.58 39.26
C SER A 150 -28.60 -22.58 38.09
N ASP A 151 -27.42 -23.10 37.75
CA ASP A 151 -27.20 -24.00 36.62
C ASP A 151 -27.46 -25.46 36.96
N VAL A 152 -27.64 -25.78 38.25
CA VAL A 152 -27.89 -27.12 38.74
C VAL A 152 -29.40 -27.38 38.83
N ARG A 153 -29.91 -28.27 37.96
CA ARG A 153 -31.26 -28.83 38.11
C ARG A 153 -31.21 -30.13 38.89
N VAL A 154 -31.80 -30.13 40.07
CA VAL A 154 -32.01 -31.37 40.84
C VAL A 154 -33.08 -32.20 40.14
N ALA A 155 -32.66 -33.26 39.46
CA ALA A 155 -33.57 -34.12 38.70
C ALA A 155 -34.46 -34.98 39.60
N GLU A 156 -33.95 -35.42 40.75
CA GLU A 156 -34.67 -36.31 41.66
C GLU A 156 -34.12 -36.20 43.09
N VAL A 157 -35.01 -36.13 44.07
CA VAL A 157 -34.66 -36.23 45.50
C VAL A 157 -35.33 -37.47 46.07
N LYS A 158 -34.55 -38.35 46.70
CA LYS A 158 -35.04 -39.57 47.34
C LYS A 158 -34.69 -39.58 48.81
N ALA A 159 -35.66 -39.92 49.66
CA ALA A 159 -35.44 -40.18 51.07
C ALA A 159 -35.00 -41.64 51.23
N VAL A 160 -33.83 -41.85 51.85
CA VAL A 160 -33.34 -43.18 52.21
C VAL A 160 -33.32 -43.31 53.72
N TRP A 161 -34.06 -44.27 54.24
CA TRP A 161 -34.08 -44.59 55.67
C TRP A 161 -33.11 -45.73 55.94
N ILE A 162 -32.14 -45.49 56.83
CA ILE A 162 -31.23 -46.53 57.32
C ILE A 162 -31.74 -46.95 58.70
N PRO A 163 -32.21 -48.20 58.88
CA PRO A 163 -32.70 -48.67 60.17
C PRO A 163 -31.55 -48.83 61.17
N VAL A 164 -31.80 -48.37 62.39
CA VAL A 164 -31.00 -48.67 63.60
C VAL A 164 -31.60 -49.83 64.36
#